data_AF-A0A1H7BPX7-F1
#
_entry.id   AF-A0A1H7BPX7-F1
#
_cell.length_a   1.000
_cell.length_b   1.000
_cell.length_c   1.000
_cell.angle_alpha   90.00
_cell.angle_beta   90.00
_cell.angle_gamma   90.00
#
_symmetry.space_group_name_H-M   'P 1'
#
loop_
_entity.id
_entity.type
_entity.pdbx_description
1 polymer ?
#
loop_
_entity_poly.entity_id
_entity_poly.type
_entity_poly.pdbx_seq_one_letter_code
_entity_poly.pdbx_strand_id
1 'polypeptide(L)'
;MFSDVELKIKKKNQLLFSRDSLCLQDLIGLIQIQHLRTLVMWALDCAEVTLSRFEEKYPDETRPGICLVRCEEWARGKIKMPEARQAILGAHAAAKEIDDQVYSALCRAIGHAGATVHVESHAMGLPIYELTAIVRKHGPDHFAEPVKEKIRFYEQRLHYWQETTDTLELDWAQFLLDDSKPNKEKLVGEKKKANIYSPGT
;
A
#
# COMPACT_ATOMS: atom_id res chain seq x y z
N MET A 1 12.53 13.21 11.59
CA MET A 1 11.47 12.58 10.77
C MET A 1 11.76 11.10 10.49
N PHE A 2 12.98 10.71 10.10
CA PHE A 2 13.31 9.34 9.67
C PHE A 2 14.22 8.54 10.63
N SER A 3 14.28 8.90 11.91
CA SER A 3 15.18 8.25 12.87
C SER A 3 14.92 6.74 13.01
N ASP A 4 13.67 6.29 12.91
CA ASP A 4 13.34 4.86 12.92
C ASP A 4 13.87 4.14 11.67
N VAL A 5 13.80 4.77 10.51
CA VAL A 5 14.33 4.27 9.24
C VAL A 5 15.85 4.14 9.31
N GLU A 6 16.55 5.18 9.76
CA GLU A 6 18.01 5.18 9.94
C GLU A 6 18.48 4.06 10.88
N LEU A 7 17.75 3.85 11.99
CA LEU A 7 18.03 2.74 12.91
C LEU A 7 17.83 1.37 12.25
N LYS A 8 16.76 1.20 11.47
CA LYS A 8 16.48 -0.04 10.74
C LYS A 8 17.51 -0.32 9.65
N ILE A 9 18.02 0.71 8.97
CA ILE A 9 19.14 0.59 8.02
C ILE A 9 20.39 0.08 8.74
N LYS A 10 20.78 0.70 9.86
CA LYS A 10 21.95 0.28 10.66
C LYS A 10 21.83 -1.18 11.13
N LYS A 11 20.62 -1.62 11.47
CA LYS A 11 20.30 -3.00 11.86
C LYS A 11 20.14 -3.98 10.68
N LYS A 12 20.27 -3.49 9.44
CA LYS A 12 20.09 -4.28 8.21
C LYS A 12 18.72 -4.97 8.12
N ASN A 13 17.68 -4.29 8.62
CA ASN A 13 16.32 -4.80 8.51
C ASN A 13 15.88 -4.87 7.05
N GLN A 14 15.09 -5.89 6.72
CA GLN A 14 14.52 -6.01 5.38
C GLN A 14 13.45 -4.94 5.11
N LEU A 15 12.67 -4.58 6.13
CA LEU A 15 11.61 -3.59 6.04
C LEU A 15 11.98 -2.34 6.85
N LEU A 16 11.92 -1.18 6.20
CA LEU A 16 12.45 0.06 6.77
C LEU A 16 11.34 0.98 7.30
N PHE A 17 10.10 0.79 6.87
CA PHE A 17 8.94 1.54 7.34
C PHE A 17 7.97 0.63 8.10
N SER A 18 7.15 1.24 8.93
CA SER A 18 6.12 0.57 9.72
C SER A 18 4.99 1.54 10.03
N ARG A 19 3.88 1.03 10.57
CA ARG A 19 2.79 1.87 11.09
C ARG A 19 3.22 2.81 12.21
N ASP A 20 4.37 2.56 12.84
CA ASP A 20 4.93 3.39 13.90
C ASP A 20 5.95 4.42 13.37
N SER A 21 6.20 4.43 12.06
CA SER A 21 7.10 5.41 11.44
C SER A 21 6.47 6.79 11.53
N LEU A 22 7.17 7.74 12.16
CA LEU A 22 6.64 9.09 12.41
C LEU A 22 6.26 9.82 11.11
N CYS A 23 7.06 9.62 10.07
CA CYS A 23 6.80 10.20 8.74
C CYS A 23 5.52 9.71 8.06
N LEU A 24 4.88 8.64 8.55
CA LEU A 24 3.66 8.08 7.96
C LEU A 24 2.40 8.38 8.79
N GLN A 25 2.50 9.07 9.92
CA GLN A 25 1.35 9.24 10.82
C GLN A 25 0.23 10.08 10.19
N ASP A 26 0.57 11.12 9.41
CA ASP A 26 -0.42 11.96 8.73
C ASP A 26 -1.17 11.15 7.66
N LEU A 27 -0.44 10.45 6.79
CA LEU A 27 -1.03 9.52 5.81
C LEU A 27 -1.90 8.43 6.47
N ILE A 28 -1.46 7.84 7.58
CA ILE A 28 -2.27 6.87 8.34
C ILE A 28 -3.56 7.53 8.83
N GLY A 29 -3.49 8.74 9.38
CA GLY A 29 -4.66 9.49 9.82
C GLY A 29 -5.66 9.72 8.69
N LEU A 30 -5.17 10.08 7.50
CA LEU A 30 -6.00 10.22 6.30
C LEU A 30 -6.63 8.90 5.88
N ILE A 31 -5.88 7.79 5.88
CA ILE A 31 -6.39 6.46 5.51
C ILE A 31 -7.49 5.99 6.47
N GLN A 32 -7.35 6.25 7.76
CA GLN A 32 -8.27 5.77 8.81
C GLN A 32 -9.68 6.36 8.74
N ILE A 33 -9.85 7.47 8.03
CA ILE A 33 -11.15 8.15 7.87
C ILE A 33 -11.83 7.87 6.53
N GLN A 34 -11.19 7.12 5.63
CA GLN A 34 -11.76 6.82 4.32
C GLN A 34 -12.66 5.59 4.31
N HIS A 35 -13.59 5.59 3.36
CA HIS A 35 -14.30 4.41 2.89
C HIS A 35 -13.38 3.48 2.10
N LEU A 36 -13.69 2.18 2.11
CA LEU A 36 -12.86 1.16 1.47
C LEU A 36 -12.71 1.42 -0.05
N ARG A 37 -13.79 1.80 -0.74
CA ARG A 37 -13.75 2.12 -2.18
C ARG A 37 -12.77 3.26 -2.53
N THR A 38 -12.70 4.29 -1.68
CA THR A 38 -11.74 5.40 -1.84
C THR A 38 -10.31 4.90 -1.71
N LEU A 39 -10.04 4.04 -0.72
CA LEU A 39 -8.72 3.44 -0.54
C LEU A 39 -8.34 2.51 -1.68
N VAL A 40 -9.30 1.80 -2.26
CA VAL A 40 -9.08 0.96 -3.46
C VAL A 40 -8.63 1.83 -4.63
N MET A 41 -9.37 2.90 -4.96
CA MET A 41 -8.97 3.79 -6.05
C MET A 41 -7.60 4.39 -5.82
N TRP A 42 -7.36 4.91 -4.61
CA TRP A 42 -6.07 5.47 -4.22
C TRP A 42 -4.92 4.47 -4.34
N ALA A 43 -5.10 3.26 -3.84
CA ALA A 43 -4.04 2.26 -3.83
C ALA A 43 -3.70 1.79 -5.25
N LEU A 44 -4.70 1.51 -6.08
CA LEU A 44 -4.50 1.06 -7.46
C LEU A 44 -3.84 2.16 -8.31
N ASP A 45 -4.35 3.38 -8.24
CA ASP A 45 -3.79 4.54 -8.94
C ASP A 45 -2.33 4.84 -8.52
N CYS A 46 -2.02 4.81 -7.22
CA CYS A 46 -0.65 4.97 -6.76
C CYS A 46 0.26 3.80 -7.19
N ALA A 47 -0.30 2.59 -7.30
CA ALA A 47 0.43 1.40 -7.71
C ALA A 47 0.71 1.37 -9.23
N GLU A 48 -0.09 2.00 -10.08
CA GLU A 48 0.20 2.14 -11.53
C GLU A 48 1.54 2.86 -11.78
N VAL A 49 1.82 3.93 -11.01
CA VAL A 49 3.12 4.62 -11.05
C VAL A 49 4.26 3.70 -10.60
N THR A 50 3.98 2.84 -9.62
CA THR A 50 4.94 1.86 -9.09
C THR A 50 5.21 0.75 -10.10
N LEU A 51 4.16 0.27 -10.78
CA LEU A 51 4.21 -0.73 -11.83
C LEU A 51 5.02 -0.24 -13.02
N SER A 52 4.77 0.99 -13.49
CA SER A 52 5.52 1.59 -14.60
C SER A 52 7.04 1.55 -14.34
N ARG A 53 7.45 1.95 -13.12
CA ARG A 53 8.86 1.90 -12.68
C ARG A 53 9.41 0.47 -12.57
N PHE A 54 8.56 -0.49 -12.24
CA PHE A 54 8.95 -1.89 -12.16
C PHE A 54 9.18 -2.47 -13.56
N GLU A 55 8.27 -2.21 -14.49
CA GLU A 55 8.28 -2.69 -15.87
C GLU A 55 9.44 -2.12 -16.68
N GLU A 56 9.94 -0.92 -16.35
CA GLU A 56 11.18 -0.37 -16.93
C GLU A 56 12.38 -1.33 -16.81
N LYS A 57 12.45 -2.13 -15.74
CA LYS A 57 13.53 -3.11 -15.53
C LYS A 57 13.11 -4.55 -15.83
N TYR A 58 11.88 -4.91 -15.53
CA TYR A 58 11.35 -6.27 -15.70
C TYR A 58 10.12 -6.29 -16.61
N PRO A 59 10.26 -5.96 -17.90
CA PRO A 59 9.11 -5.86 -18.82
C PRO A 59 8.40 -7.20 -19.06
N ASP A 60 9.13 -8.31 -18.93
CA ASP A 60 8.58 -9.66 -19.14
C ASP A 60 7.92 -10.25 -17.87
N GLU A 61 8.11 -9.60 -16.71
CA GLU A 61 7.50 -10.04 -15.46
C GLU A 61 6.10 -9.43 -15.32
N THR A 62 5.12 -10.14 -15.86
CA THR A 62 3.75 -9.63 -15.98
C THR A 62 2.89 -9.80 -14.72
N ARG A 63 3.33 -10.58 -13.71
CA ARG A 63 2.51 -10.89 -12.52
C ARG A 63 2.08 -9.64 -11.72
N PRO A 64 2.92 -8.61 -11.50
CA PRO A 64 2.50 -7.38 -10.82
C PRO A 64 1.42 -6.61 -11.57
N GLY A 65 1.53 -6.51 -12.91
CA GLY A 65 0.50 -5.86 -13.74
C GLY A 65 -0.82 -6.63 -13.73
N ILE A 66 -0.76 -7.96 -13.87
CA ILE A 66 -1.94 -8.83 -13.76
C ILE A 66 -2.61 -8.66 -12.38
N CYS A 67 -1.85 -8.51 -11.31
CA CYS A 67 -2.39 -8.25 -9.98
C CYS A 67 -3.28 -7.00 -9.94
N LEU A 68 -2.82 -5.87 -10.49
CA LEU A 68 -3.61 -4.63 -10.50
C LEU A 68 -4.89 -4.78 -11.32
N VAL A 69 -4.79 -5.33 -12.53
CA VAL A 69 -5.95 -5.56 -13.41
C VAL A 69 -7.00 -6.44 -12.74
N ARG A 70 -6.60 -7.57 -12.15
CA ARG A 70 -7.54 -8.48 -11.48
C ARG A 70 -8.15 -7.87 -10.21
N CYS A 71 -7.40 -7.05 -9.49
CA CYS A 71 -7.93 -6.38 -8.31
C CYS A 71 -8.93 -5.29 -8.68
N GLU A 72 -8.69 -4.54 -9.76
CA GLU A 72 -9.67 -3.61 -10.32
C GLU A 72 -10.94 -4.36 -10.78
N GLU A 73 -10.81 -5.45 -11.54
CA GLU A 73 -11.96 -6.28 -11.94
C GLU A 73 -12.77 -6.78 -10.75
N TRP A 74 -12.09 -7.19 -9.67
CA TRP A 74 -12.75 -7.62 -8.44
C TRP A 74 -13.44 -6.45 -7.73
N ALA A 75 -12.82 -5.29 -7.66
CA ALA A 75 -13.43 -4.08 -7.12
C ALA A 75 -14.69 -3.66 -7.90
N ARG A 76 -14.71 -3.90 -9.21
CA ARG A 76 -15.88 -3.71 -10.08
C ARG A 76 -16.91 -4.84 -10.04
N GLY A 77 -16.68 -5.89 -9.26
CA GLY A 77 -17.57 -7.05 -9.18
C GLY A 77 -17.60 -7.95 -10.41
N LYS A 78 -16.61 -7.82 -11.32
CA LYS A 78 -16.51 -8.61 -12.57
C LYS A 78 -15.97 -10.02 -12.33
N ILE A 79 -15.15 -10.20 -11.29
CA ILE A 79 -14.55 -11.47 -10.90
C ILE A 79 -14.75 -11.72 -9.41
N LYS A 80 -14.52 -12.95 -8.95
CA LYS A 80 -14.64 -13.31 -7.53
C LYS A 80 -13.29 -13.18 -6.82
N MET A 81 -13.35 -13.00 -5.49
CA MET A 81 -12.17 -12.86 -4.63
C MET A 81 -11.08 -13.93 -4.86
N PRO A 82 -11.38 -15.25 -5.05
CA PRO A 82 -10.33 -16.24 -5.27
C PRO A 82 -9.45 -15.96 -6.51
N GLU A 83 -10.02 -15.40 -7.56
CA GLU A 83 -9.31 -15.08 -8.81
C GLU A 83 -8.36 -13.89 -8.59
N ALA A 84 -8.83 -12.80 -7.95
CA ALA A 84 -7.97 -11.68 -7.56
C ALA A 84 -6.89 -12.10 -6.56
N ARG A 85 -7.25 -12.96 -5.59
CA ARG A 85 -6.30 -13.49 -4.60
C ARG A 85 -5.18 -14.27 -5.27
N GLN A 86 -5.47 -15.08 -6.28
CA GLN A 86 -4.45 -15.80 -7.04
C GLN A 86 -3.46 -14.82 -7.70
N ALA A 87 -3.95 -13.72 -8.27
CA ALA A 87 -3.11 -12.69 -8.88
C ALA A 87 -2.25 -11.94 -7.85
N ILE A 88 -2.81 -11.58 -6.69
CA ILE A 88 -2.07 -10.99 -5.56
C ILE A 88 -0.94 -11.91 -5.09
N LEU A 89 -1.24 -13.20 -4.93
CA LEU A 89 -0.23 -14.19 -4.56
C LEU A 89 0.83 -14.35 -5.65
N GLY A 90 0.46 -14.22 -6.92
CA GLY A 90 1.38 -14.17 -8.05
C GLY A 90 2.38 -13.03 -7.94
N ALA A 91 1.93 -11.81 -7.65
CA ALA A 91 2.82 -10.66 -7.43
C ALA A 91 3.77 -10.89 -6.24
N HIS A 92 3.28 -11.48 -5.15
CA HIS A 92 4.12 -11.84 -4.01
C HIS A 92 5.11 -12.99 -4.30
N ALA A 93 4.76 -13.93 -5.18
CA ALA A 93 5.68 -14.97 -5.64
C ALA A 93 6.79 -14.37 -6.50
N ALA A 94 6.46 -13.51 -7.47
CA ALA A 94 7.45 -12.77 -8.26
C ALA A 94 8.42 -12.01 -7.36
N ALA A 95 7.89 -11.35 -6.33
CA ALA A 95 8.71 -10.64 -5.35
C ALA A 95 9.70 -11.53 -4.59
N LYS A 96 9.43 -12.83 -4.41
CA LYS A 96 10.36 -13.78 -3.77
C LYS A 96 11.42 -14.31 -4.73
N GLU A 97 11.11 -14.36 -6.02
CA GLU A 97 11.97 -14.90 -7.07
C GLU A 97 12.97 -13.85 -7.58
N ILE A 98 12.61 -12.56 -7.52
CA ILE A 98 13.50 -11.45 -7.94
C ILE A 98 14.64 -11.26 -6.94
N ASP A 99 15.87 -11.50 -7.39
CA ASP A 99 17.12 -11.23 -6.67
C ASP A 99 17.57 -9.75 -6.79
N ASP A 100 16.62 -8.84 -6.59
CA ASP A 100 16.87 -7.42 -6.49
C ASP A 100 16.00 -6.83 -5.40
N GLN A 101 16.64 -6.37 -4.33
CA GLN A 101 15.97 -5.86 -3.15
C GLN A 101 15.06 -4.65 -3.39
N VAL A 102 15.33 -3.81 -4.40
CA VAL A 102 14.48 -2.67 -4.76
C VAL A 102 13.21 -3.19 -5.43
N TYR A 103 13.35 -3.99 -6.48
CA TYR A 103 12.22 -4.43 -7.30
C TYR A 103 11.39 -5.52 -6.63
N SER A 104 12.02 -6.37 -5.82
CA SER A 104 11.37 -7.27 -4.88
C SER A 104 10.46 -6.52 -3.89
N ALA A 105 10.85 -5.33 -3.44
CA ALA A 105 10.00 -4.49 -2.60
C ALA A 105 8.88 -3.82 -3.42
N LEU A 106 9.14 -3.33 -4.63
CA LEU A 106 8.10 -2.78 -5.52
C LEU A 106 6.99 -3.82 -5.81
N CYS A 107 7.34 -5.07 -6.13
CA CYS A 107 6.33 -6.14 -6.31
C CYS A 107 5.47 -6.38 -5.08
N ARG A 108 6.06 -6.35 -3.87
CA ARG A 108 5.29 -6.46 -2.62
C ARG A 108 4.35 -5.28 -2.43
N ALA A 109 4.81 -4.08 -2.77
CA ALA A 109 4.01 -2.86 -2.70
C ALA A 109 2.77 -2.97 -3.62
N ILE A 110 2.96 -3.40 -4.87
CA ILE A 110 1.88 -3.61 -5.85
C ILE A 110 0.89 -4.69 -5.37
N GLY A 111 1.39 -5.83 -4.86
CA GLY A 111 0.52 -6.87 -4.31
C GLY A 111 -0.31 -6.39 -3.12
N HIS A 112 0.27 -5.56 -2.24
CA HIS A 112 -0.47 -4.94 -1.14
C HIS A 112 -1.50 -3.91 -1.60
N ALA A 113 -1.18 -3.12 -2.63
CA ALA A 113 -2.12 -2.19 -3.23
C ALA A 113 -3.36 -2.93 -3.73
N GLY A 114 -3.18 -4.01 -4.50
CA GLY A 114 -4.29 -4.86 -4.94
C GLY A 114 -5.06 -5.52 -3.79
N ALA A 115 -4.37 -5.97 -2.74
CA ALA A 115 -4.99 -6.53 -1.55
C ALA A 115 -5.86 -5.53 -0.76
N THR A 116 -5.73 -4.22 -1.00
CA THR A 116 -6.60 -3.19 -0.41
C THR A 116 -8.06 -3.44 -0.72
N VAL A 117 -8.39 -4.03 -1.88
CA VAL A 117 -9.78 -4.42 -2.23
C VAL A 117 -10.40 -5.35 -1.19
N HIS A 118 -9.58 -6.14 -0.49
CA HIS A 118 -10.07 -7.02 0.57
C HIS A 118 -10.42 -6.26 1.85
N VAL A 119 -9.57 -5.31 2.26
CA VAL A 119 -9.64 -4.64 3.56
C VAL A 119 -8.72 -3.42 3.63
N GLU A 120 -9.14 -2.38 4.36
CA GLU A 120 -8.46 -1.08 4.44
C GLU A 120 -7.03 -1.19 4.97
N SER A 121 -6.76 -2.14 5.87
CA SER A 121 -5.43 -2.28 6.47
C SER A 121 -4.35 -2.78 5.50
N HIS A 122 -4.71 -3.30 4.33
CA HIS A 122 -3.73 -3.59 3.29
C HIS A 122 -3.20 -2.34 2.60
N ALA A 123 -3.93 -1.21 2.62
CA ALA A 123 -3.55 0.06 2.02
C ALA A 123 -2.15 0.51 2.44
N MET A 124 -1.81 0.39 3.74
CA MET A 124 -0.50 0.77 4.27
C MET A 124 0.66 -0.11 3.78
N GLY A 125 0.39 -1.28 3.21
CA GLY A 125 1.43 -2.12 2.63
C GLY A 125 2.13 -1.45 1.43
N LEU A 126 1.38 -0.73 0.59
CA LEU A 126 1.94 0.01 -0.54
C LEU A 126 3.04 1.00 -0.11
N PRO A 127 2.78 2.03 0.74
CA PRO A 127 3.80 2.98 1.16
C PRO A 127 4.93 2.30 1.95
N ILE A 128 4.64 1.30 2.79
CA ILE A 128 5.68 0.63 3.58
C ILE A 128 6.74 -0.04 2.69
N TYR A 129 6.31 -0.74 1.63
CA TYR A 129 7.22 -1.44 0.74
C TYR A 129 7.83 -0.53 -0.34
N GLU A 130 7.05 0.36 -0.95
CA GLU A 130 7.57 1.26 -2.00
C GLU A 130 8.59 2.25 -1.41
N LEU A 131 8.33 2.82 -0.23
CA LEU A 131 9.32 3.70 0.43
C LEU A 131 10.58 2.91 0.84
N THR A 132 10.45 1.66 1.26
CA THR A 132 11.61 0.78 1.49
C THR A 132 12.44 0.61 0.20
N ALA A 133 11.79 0.44 -0.95
CA ALA A 133 12.45 0.37 -2.25
C ALA A 133 13.17 1.68 -2.59
N ILE A 134 12.57 2.83 -2.31
CA ILE A 134 13.18 4.16 -2.52
C ILE A 134 14.43 4.32 -1.66
N VAL A 135 14.37 3.96 -0.37
CA VAL A 135 15.56 4.02 0.50
C VAL A 135 16.68 3.13 -0.02
N ARG A 136 16.36 1.92 -0.48
CA ARG A 136 17.34 0.99 -1.07
C ARG A 136 17.95 1.53 -2.36
N LYS A 137 17.16 2.20 -3.20
CA LYS A 137 17.62 2.80 -4.47
C LYS A 137 18.58 3.98 -4.23
N HIS A 138 18.28 4.84 -3.28
CA HIS A 138 19.02 6.09 -3.05
C HIS A 138 20.14 5.97 -2.01
N GLY A 139 20.10 4.93 -1.16
CA GLY A 139 21.07 4.74 -0.08
C GLY A 139 20.80 5.62 1.14
N PRO A 140 21.54 5.38 2.25
CA PRO A 140 21.29 6.00 3.55
C PRO A 140 21.43 7.53 3.57
N ASP A 141 22.23 8.10 2.67
CA ASP A 141 22.55 9.53 2.71
C ASP A 141 21.61 10.39 1.85
N HIS A 142 20.88 9.78 0.90
CA HIS A 142 20.11 10.52 -0.11
C HIS A 142 18.63 10.13 -0.19
N PHE A 143 18.15 9.23 0.67
CA PHE A 143 16.75 8.77 0.60
C PHE A 143 15.73 9.80 1.09
N ALA A 144 16.14 10.75 1.92
CA ALA A 144 15.20 11.56 2.70
C ALA A 144 14.26 12.39 1.82
N GLU A 145 14.77 13.07 0.78
CA GLU A 145 13.92 13.90 -0.08
C GLU A 145 13.00 13.07 -1.00
N PRO A 146 13.49 12.03 -1.71
CA PRO A 146 12.63 11.13 -2.47
C PRO A 146 11.51 10.48 -1.64
N VAL A 147 11.78 10.14 -0.38
CA VAL A 147 10.77 9.58 0.53
C VAL A 147 9.71 10.64 0.88
N LYS A 148 10.10 11.88 1.20
CA LYS A 148 9.13 12.95 1.47
C LYS A 148 8.27 13.25 0.24
N GLU A 149 8.88 13.32 -0.93
CA GLU A 149 8.16 13.54 -2.19
C GLU A 149 7.12 12.45 -2.43
N LYS A 150 7.49 11.17 -2.23
CA LYS A 150 6.54 10.07 -2.39
C LYS A 150 5.43 10.08 -1.34
N ILE A 151 5.71 10.45 -0.08
CA ILE A 151 4.68 10.61 0.95
C ILE A 151 3.69 11.73 0.57
N ARG A 152 4.19 12.89 0.15
CA ARG A 152 3.34 14.00 -0.34
C ARG A 152 2.48 13.55 -1.53
N PHE A 153 3.05 12.79 -2.46
CA PHE A 153 2.30 12.22 -3.57
C PHE A 153 1.14 11.34 -3.08
N TYR A 154 1.37 10.43 -2.12
CA TYR A 154 0.30 9.60 -1.58
C TYR A 154 -0.80 10.42 -0.94
N GLU A 155 -0.47 11.44 -0.15
CA GLU A 155 -1.44 12.31 0.52
C GLU A 155 -2.27 13.09 -0.50
N GLN A 156 -1.62 13.68 -1.52
CA GLN A 156 -2.30 14.39 -2.60
C GLN A 156 -3.25 13.50 -3.39
N ARG A 157 -2.82 12.28 -3.75
CA ARG A 157 -3.69 11.32 -4.43
C ARG A 157 -4.84 10.88 -3.54
N LEU A 158 -4.62 10.73 -2.23
CA LEU A 158 -5.68 10.34 -1.31
C LEU A 158 -6.74 11.43 -1.19
N HIS A 159 -6.34 12.70 -1.08
CA HIS A 159 -7.26 13.83 -1.12
C HIS A 159 -8.05 13.88 -2.43
N TYR A 160 -7.38 13.69 -3.57
CA TYR A 160 -8.06 13.61 -4.87
C TYR A 160 -9.15 12.54 -4.89
N TRP A 161 -8.82 11.30 -4.46
CA TRP A 161 -9.79 10.20 -4.46
C TRP A 161 -10.88 10.37 -3.40
N GLN A 162 -10.59 11.01 -2.27
CA GLN A 162 -11.61 11.35 -1.27
C GLN A 162 -12.71 12.24 -1.88
N GLU A 163 -12.35 13.20 -2.71
CA GLU A 163 -13.30 14.10 -3.37
C GLU A 163 -13.95 13.48 -4.61
N THR A 164 -13.23 12.60 -5.30
CA THR A 164 -13.63 12.13 -6.63
C THR A 164 -14.41 10.80 -6.61
N THR A 165 -14.08 9.87 -5.70
CA THR A 165 -14.57 8.48 -5.77
C THR A 165 -16.08 8.37 -5.87
N ASP A 166 -16.82 9.15 -5.08
CA ASP A 166 -18.29 9.10 -5.02
C ASP A 166 -18.96 9.97 -6.09
N THR A 167 -18.18 10.80 -6.79
CA THR A 167 -18.66 11.59 -7.94
C THR A 167 -18.56 10.83 -9.25
N LEU A 168 -17.73 9.79 -9.29
CA LEU A 168 -17.64 8.91 -10.45
C LEU A 168 -18.75 7.85 -10.35
N GLU A 169 -19.60 7.79 -11.36
CA GLU A 169 -20.67 6.77 -11.48
C GLU A 169 -20.06 5.40 -11.87
N LEU A 170 -19.23 4.84 -11.01
CA LEU A 170 -18.56 3.57 -11.24
C LEU A 170 -19.34 2.41 -10.65
N ASP A 171 -19.30 1.28 -11.34
CA ASP A 171 -19.74 0.01 -10.79
C ASP A 171 -18.82 -0.44 -9.66
N TRP A 172 -19.41 -0.99 -8.59
CA TRP A 172 -18.72 -1.52 -7.43
C TRP A 172 -19.23 -2.90 -7.07
N ALA A 173 -18.33 -3.77 -6.63
CA ALA A 173 -18.73 -4.99 -5.94
C ALA A 173 -19.54 -4.63 -4.69
N GLN A 174 -20.63 -5.35 -4.44
CA GLN A 174 -21.60 -5.01 -3.38
C GLN A 174 -20.98 -4.81 -1.99
N PHE A 175 -19.91 -5.53 -1.67
CA PHE A 175 -19.25 -5.44 -0.36
C PHE A 175 -18.47 -4.13 -0.16
N LEU A 176 -18.09 -3.43 -1.24
CA LEU A 176 -17.41 -2.13 -1.19
C LEU A 176 -18.37 -0.96 -0.94
N LEU A 177 -19.69 -1.22 -1.00
CA LEU A 177 -20.75 -0.25 -0.74
C LEU A 177 -21.20 -0.24 0.73
N ASP A 178 -20.65 -1.14 1.57
CA ASP A 178 -20.99 -1.21 3.00
C ASP A 178 -20.12 -0.29 3.85
N ASP A 179 -20.57 0.96 3.98
CA ASP A 179 -19.91 2.00 4.79
C ASP A 179 -20.24 1.94 6.28
N SER A 180 -21.08 0.99 6.70
CA SER A 180 -21.48 0.87 8.12
C SER A 180 -20.35 0.32 9.00
N LYS A 181 -19.37 -0.36 8.38
CA LYS A 181 -18.26 -0.99 9.08
C LYS A 181 -17.17 0.04 9.39
N PRO A 182 -16.58 -0.01 10.60
CA PRO A 182 -15.42 0.80 10.90
C PRO A 182 -14.22 0.36 10.05
N ASN A 183 -13.50 1.35 9.52
CA ASN A 183 -12.24 1.18 8.80
C ASN A 183 -11.27 0.31 9.61
N LYS A 184 -10.77 -0.79 9.01
CA LYS A 184 -9.93 -1.75 9.76
C LYS A 184 -8.56 -1.20 10.13
N GLU A 185 -8.01 -0.23 9.39
CA GLU A 185 -6.76 0.42 9.78
C GLU A 185 -6.95 1.29 11.04
N LYS A 186 -8.13 1.90 11.20
CA LYS A 186 -8.48 2.63 12.43
C LYS A 186 -8.50 1.70 13.64
N LEU A 187 -9.14 0.54 13.50
CA LEU A 187 -9.18 -0.48 14.56
C LEU A 187 -7.79 -1.02 14.94
N VAL A 188 -6.87 -1.13 13.97
CA VAL A 188 -5.47 -1.51 14.24
C VAL A 188 -4.80 -0.46 15.13
N GLY A 189 -5.01 0.83 14.85
CA GLY A 189 -4.51 1.93 15.67
C GLY A 189 -5.08 1.96 17.09
N GLU A 190 -6.39 1.77 17.23
CA GLU A 190 -7.07 1.75 18.53
C GLU A 190 -6.60 0.59 19.42
N LYS A 191 -6.49 -0.63 18.86
CA LYS A 191 -5.96 -1.80 19.59
C LYS A 191 -4.53 -1.58 20.07
N LYS A 192 -3.69 -0.96 19.25
CA LYS A 192 -2.31 -0.60 19.64
C LYS A 192 -2.30 0.37 20.81
N LYS A 193 -3.13 1.42 20.78
CA LYS A 193 -3.23 2.39 21.87
C LYS A 193 -3.70 1.71 23.17
N ALA A 194 -4.73 0.88 23.10
CA ALA A 194 -5.23 0.14 24.25
C ALA A 194 -4.14 -0.73 24.92
N ASN A 195 -3.32 -1.43 24.11
CA ASN A 195 -2.23 -2.25 24.64
C ASN A 195 -1.11 -1.45 25.31
N ILE A 196 -0.90 -0.18 24.94
CA ILE A 196 0.10 0.70 25.58
C ILE A 196 -0.39 1.19 26.94
N TYR A 197 -1.67 1.52 27.06
CA TYR A 197 -2.27 2.06 28.29
C TYR A 197 -2.81 0.98 29.23
N SER A 198 -2.86 -0.27 28.79
CA SER A 198 -3.22 -1.43 29.62
C SER A 198 -2.39 -2.65 29.21
N PRO A 199 -1.05 -2.61 29.38
CA PRO A 199 -0.23 -3.81 29.25
C PRO A 199 -0.72 -4.77 30.32
N GLY A 200 -1.19 -5.95 29.91
CA GLY A 200 -2.01 -6.85 30.74
C GLY A 200 -1.58 -6.98 32.20
N THR A 201 -2.58 -6.97 33.09
CA THR A 201 -2.52 -7.60 34.42
C THR A 201 -2.04 -9.04 34.33
#